data_AF-A0A2T3IHV7-F1
#
_entry.id   AF-A0A2T3IHV7-F1
#
_cell.length_a   1.000
_cell.length_b   1.000
_cell.length_c   1.000
_cell.angle_alpha   90.00
_cell.angle_beta   90.00
_cell.angle_gamma   90.00
#
_symmetry.space_group_name_H-M   'P 1'
#
loop_
_entity.id
_entity.type
_entity.pdbx_description
1 polymer ?
#
loop_
_entity_poly.entity_id
_entity_poly.type
_entity_poly.pdbx_seq_one_letter_code
_entity_poly.pdbx_strand_id
1 'polypeptide(L)'
;MPENIIVEVSNYRNTPKKVSIKAYCNTDKNLAGTMVIPLDQYESAGLIQSLTLGMNNNNQVISDKCKALLNYISSGATIRMNCYAR
;
A
#
# COMPACT_ATOMS: atom_id res chain seq x y z
N MET A 1 -12.01 5.53 -17.93
CA MET A 1 -10.55 5.35 -17.92
C MET A 1 -10.15 5.22 -16.46
N PRO A 2 -9.33 4.24 -16.05
CA PRO A 2 -8.87 4.24 -14.67
C PRO A 2 -8.16 5.60 -14.49
N GLU A 3 -8.69 6.42 -13.60
CA GLU A 3 -8.07 7.69 -13.23
C GLU A 3 -6.61 7.40 -12.88
N ASN A 4 -5.70 8.35 -13.03
CA ASN A 4 -4.28 8.14 -12.70
C ASN A 4 -4.13 7.82 -11.20
N ILE A 5 -4.32 6.55 -10.82
CA ILE A 5 -4.23 6.07 -9.47
C ILE A 5 -2.75 5.94 -9.16
N ILE A 6 -2.36 6.57 -8.07
CA ILE A 6 -1.02 6.51 -7.50
C ILE A 6 -1.10 5.69 -6.23
N VAL A 7 -0.30 4.64 -6.18
CA VAL A 7 -0.03 3.89 -4.95
C VAL A 7 1.26 4.42 -4.36
N GLU A 8 1.15 5.22 -3.31
CA GLU A 8 2.28 5.77 -2.60
C GLU A 8 2.71 4.87 -1.45
N VAL A 9 3.99 4.54 -1.43
CA VAL A 9 4.67 3.80 -0.38
C VAL A 9 5.60 4.77 0.33
N SER A 10 5.40 5.01 1.62
CA SER A 10 6.16 6.00 2.39
C SER A 10 6.46 5.52 3.79
N ASN A 11 7.49 6.08 4.43
CA ASN A 11 7.80 5.74 5.82
C ASN A 11 6.70 6.24 6.76
N TYR A 12 6.28 5.37 7.68
CA TYR A 12 5.25 5.73 8.64
C TYR A 12 5.81 6.69 9.69
N ARG A 13 5.45 7.98 9.59
CA ARG A 13 6.05 9.08 10.38
C ARG A 13 6.00 8.86 11.90
N ASN A 14 5.01 8.14 12.40
CA ASN A 14 4.76 8.01 13.84
C ASN A 14 5.43 6.78 14.47
N THR A 15 5.98 5.85 13.68
CA THR A 15 6.63 4.66 14.24
C THR A 15 7.79 4.24 13.35
N PRO A 16 9.03 4.22 13.87
CA PRO A 16 10.16 3.70 13.13
C PRO A 16 9.91 2.23 12.76
N LYS A 17 10.43 1.81 11.60
CA LYS A 17 10.28 0.45 11.05
C LYS A 17 8.87 0.06 10.57
N LYS A 18 8.08 1.03 10.11
CA LYS A 18 6.80 0.76 9.42
C LYS A 18 6.71 1.54 8.12
N VAL A 19 6.02 0.96 7.16
CA VAL A 19 5.74 1.54 5.84
C VAL A 19 4.25 1.74 5.69
N SER A 20 3.85 2.94 5.28
CA SER A 20 2.49 3.29 4.92
C SER A 20 2.29 3.15 3.42
N ILE A 21 1.23 2.47 3.02
CA ILE A 21 0.82 2.29 1.63
C ILE A 21 -0.55 2.94 1.47
N LYS A 22 -0.66 3.86 0.51
CA LYS A 22 -1.88 4.64 0.26
C LYS A 22 -2.17 4.68 -1.23
N ALA A 23 -3.43 4.51 -1.61
CA ALA A 23 -3.88 4.78 -2.97
C ALA A 23 -4.61 6.12 -3.02
N TYR A 24 -4.37 6.90 -4.07
CA TYR A 24 -5.11 8.12 -4.36
C TYR A 24 -5.13 8.37 -5.87
N CYS A 25 -6.11 9.13 -6.34
CA CYS A 25 -6.14 9.70 -7.69
C CYS A 25 -6.32 11.22 -7.60
N ASN A 26 -6.36 11.89 -8.75
CA ASN A 26 -6.51 13.35 -8.79
C ASN A 26 -7.85 13.84 -8.21
N THR A 27 -8.90 13.02 -8.33
CA THR A 27 -10.28 13.31 -7.91
C THR A 27 -10.56 12.86 -6.47
N ASP A 28 -9.98 11.73 -6.05
CA ASP A 28 -10.10 11.19 -4.70
C ASP A 28 -8.71 10.97 -4.07
N LYS A 29 -8.40 11.80 -3.07
CA LYS A 29 -7.13 11.75 -2.34
C LYS A 29 -7.04 10.59 -1.33
N ASN A 30 -8.10 9.81 -1.16
CA ASN A 30 -8.17 8.77 -0.14
C ASN A 30 -8.98 7.57 -0.63
N LEU A 31 -8.56 7.02 -1.78
CA LEU A 31 -9.09 5.75 -2.29
C LEU A 31 -8.93 4.66 -1.24
N ALA A 32 -9.78 3.63 -1.35
CA ALA A 32 -10.01 2.58 -0.34
C ALA A 32 -8.75 2.18 0.46
N GLY A 33 -8.58 2.85 1.60
CA GLY A 33 -7.72 2.47 2.71
C GLY A 33 -6.23 2.80 2.60
N THR A 34 -5.70 3.37 3.69
CA THR A 34 -4.28 3.28 4.02
C THR A 34 -3.99 1.95 4.70
N MET A 35 -2.93 1.26 4.28
CA MET A 35 -2.34 0.14 4.99
C MET A 35 -1.02 0.54 5.62
N VAL A 36 -0.71 -0.05 6.76
CA VAL A 36 0.60 0.08 7.42
C VAL A 36 1.15 -1.33 7.61
N ILE A 37 2.32 -1.59 7.06
CA ILE A 37 3.01 -2.86 7.17
C ILE A 37 4.36 -2.66 7.88
N PRO A 38 4.89 -3.70 8.55
CA PRO A 38 6.25 -3.69 9.06
C PRO A 38 7.28 -3.46 7.93
N LEU A 39 8.30 -2.65 8.21
CA LEU A 39 9.35 -2.32 7.23
C LEU A 39 10.18 -3.55 6.86
N ASP A 40 10.49 -4.40 7.84
CA ASP A 40 11.20 -5.66 7.63
C ASP A 40 10.45 -6.60 6.69
N GLN A 41 9.12 -6.67 6.82
CA GLN A 41 8.29 -7.44 5.90
C GLN A 41 8.36 -6.87 4.47
N TYR A 42 8.26 -5.54 4.35
CA TYR A 42 8.37 -4.85 3.06
C TYR A 42 9.75 -5.04 2.40
N GLU A 43 10.84 -4.90 3.15
CA GLU A 43 12.21 -5.04 2.64
C GLU A 43 12.54 -6.49 2.27
N SER A 44 12.03 -7.47 3.04
CA SER A 44 12.29 -8.89 2.80
C SER A 44 11.49 -9.47 1.64
N ALA A 45 10.18 -9.18 1.60
CA ALA A 45 9.26 -9.83 0.67
C ALA A 45 8.81 -8.92 -0.49
N GLY A 46 9.02 -7.61 -0.38
CA GLY A 46 8.53 -6.61 -1.32
C GLY A 46 7.05 -6.26 -1.12
N LEU A 47 6.60 -5.24 -1.88
CA LEU A 47 5.25 -4.66 -1.76
C LEU A 47 4.14 -5.69 -2.01
N ILE A 48 4.19 -6.38 -3.15
CA ILE A 48 3.12 -7.27 -3.61
C ILE A 48 2.95 -8.43 -2.63
N GLN A 49 4.04 -9.12 -2.30
CA GLN A 49 4.00 -10.25 -1.38
C GLN A 49 3.48 -9.82 -0.01
N SER A 50 3.90 -8.65 0.48
CA SER A 50 3.43 -8.10 1.76
C SER A 50 1.92 -7.83 1.76
N LEU A 51 1.39 -7.27 0.67
CA LEU A 51 -0.04 -7.05 0.51
C LEU A 51 -0.81 -8.37 0.33
N THR A 52 -0.27 -9.35 -0.39
CA THR A 52 -0.88 -10.67 -0.54
C THR A 52 -1.01 -11.40 0.80
N LEU A 53 0.01 -11.30 1.67
CA LEU A 53 -0.07 -11.82 3.04
C LEU A 53 -1.17 -11.11 3.85
N GLY A 54 -1.27 -9.78 3.74
CA GLY A 54 -2.33 -9.01 4.40
C GLY A 54 -3.73 -9.30 3.84
N MET A 55 -3.85 -9.61 2.55
CA MET A 55 -5.11 -10.04 1.93
C MET A 55 -5.65 -11.34 2.54
N ASN A 56 -4.77 -12.22 3.00
CA ASN A 56 -5.13 -13.48 3.66
C ASN A 56 -5.24 -13.37 5.19
N ASN A 57 -5.30 -12.15 5.73
CA ASN A 57 -5.43 -11.93 7.17
C ASN A 57 -6.87 -12.21 7.65
N ASN A 58 -7.01 -12.74 8.88
CA ASN A 58 -8.32 -13.00 9.49
C ASN A 58 -9.14 -11.74 9.77
N ASN A 59 -8.52 -10.57 9.77
CA ASN A 59 -9.22 -9.29 9.90
C ASN A 59 -9.73 -8.83 8.53
N GLN A 60 -11.05 -8.85 8.34
CA GLN A 60 -11.71 -8.48 7.09
C GLN A 60 -11.32 -7.08 6.59
N VAL A 61 -11.18 -6.10 7.50
CA VAL A 61 -10.81 -4.72 7.13
C VAL A 61 -9.39 -4.67 6.57
N ILE A 62 -8.47 -5.48 7.09
CA ILE A 62 -7.11 -5.58 6.57
C ILE A 62 -7.12 -6.30 5.21
N SER A 63 -7.86 -7.39 5.11
CA SER A 63 -8.02 -8.17 3.88
C SER A 63 -8.54 -7.29 2.72
N ASP A 64 -9.63 -6.56 2.95
CA ASP A 64 -10.28 -5.72 1.94
C ASP A 64 -9.37 -4.58 1.45
N LYS A 65 -8.66 -3.92 2.37
CA LYS A 65 -7.71 -2.85 2.03
C LYS A 65 -6.54 -3.38 1.22
N CYS A 66 -5.95 -4.51 1.62
CA CYS A 66 -4.87 -5.13 0.86
C CYS A 66 -5.33 -5.58 -0.53
N LYS A 67 -6.53 -6.15 -0.63
CA LYS A 67 -7.14 -6.55 -1.90
C LYS A 67 -7.38 -5.35 -2.82
N ALA A 68 -7.88 -4.23 -2.28
CA ALA A 68 -8.07 -3.00 -3.04
C ALA A 68 -6.74 -2.47 -3.59
N LEU A 69 -5.70 -2.39 -2.74
CA LEU A 69 -4.36 -1.96 -3.14
C LEU A 69 -3.77 -2.87 -4.23
N LEU A 70 -3.90 -4.19 -4.10
CA LEU A 70 -3.48 -5.15 -5.12
C LEU A 70 -4.22 -4.94 -6.44
N ASN A 71 -5.54 -4.71 -6.38
CA ASN A 71 -6.36 -4.43 -7.57
C ASN A 71 -5.94 -3.12 -8.27
N TYR A 72 -5.60 -2.08 -7.52
CA TYR A 72 -5.08 -0.84 -8.12
C TYR A 72 -3.75 -1.09 -8.83
N ILE A 73 -2.83 -1.83 -8.20
CA ILE A 73 -1.53 -2.14 -8.80
C ILE A 73 -1.71 -3.01 -10.07
N SER A 74 -2.55 -4.04 -10.02
CA SER A 74 -2.81 -4.90 -11.19
C SER A 74 -3.54 -4.18 -12.33
N SER A 75 -4.31 -3.14 -11.99
CA SER A 75 -4.98 -2.26 -12.97
C SER A 75 -4.04 -1.20 -13.57
N GLY A 76 -2.75 -1.21 -13.24
CA GLY A 76 -1.75 -0.32 -13.80
C GLY A 76 -1.53 0.99 -13.01
N ALA A 77 -1.84 1.01 -11.71
CA ALA A 77 -1.55 2.18 -10.88
C ALA A 77 -0.04 2.50 -10.87
N THR A 78 0.27 3.80 -10.86
CA THR A 78 1.65 4.28 -10.73
C THR A 78 2.12 4.09 -9.30
N ILE A 79 3.24 3.40 -9.08
CA ILE A 79 3.81 3.20 -7.75
C ILE A 79 4.81 4.33 -7.47
N ARG A 80 4.57 5.11 -6.40
CA ARG A 80 5.47 6.17 -5.95
C ARG A 80 6.14 5.76 -4.64
N MET A 81 7.46 5.68 -4.63
CA MET A 81 8.22 5.37 -3.42
C MET A 81 8.78 6.66 -2.82
N ASN A 82 8.28 7.02 -1.64
CA ASN A 82 8.75 8.13 -0.80
C ASN A 82 9.39 7.60 0.51
N CYS A 83 10.02 6.42 0.45
CA CYS A 83 10.80 5.88 1.55
C CYS A 83 12.17 6.55 1.57
N TYR A 84 12.62 7.01 2.74
CA TYR A 84 14.00 7.47 2.91
C TYR A 84 14.93 6.26 2.73
N ALA A 85 15.63 6.19 1.60
CA ALA A 85 16.86 5.39 1.54
C ALA A 85 17.75 5.90 2.68
N ARG A 86 18.19 4.98 3.54
CA ARG A 86 19.22 5.27 4.53
C ARG A 86 20.54 5.61 3.85
#